data_AF-A0A2G4FN93-F1
#
_entry.id   AF-A0A2G4FN93-F1
#
_cell.length_a   1.000
_cell.length_b   1.000
_cell.length_c   1.000
_cell.angle_alpha   90.00
_cell.angle_beta   90.00
_cell.angle_gamma   90.00
#
_symmetry.space_group_name_H-M   'P 1'
#
loop_
_entity.id
_entity.type
_entity.pdbx_description
1 polymer ?
#
loop_
_entity_poly.entity_id
_entity_poly.type
_entity_poly.pdbx_seq_one_letter_code
_entity_poly.pdbx_strand_id
1 'polypeptide(L)'
;MMIKISLFVFLVLGFEEPDTSVLRKKFDQLKTKGTAERVIAVNDGTKTTFFKRKFELVSYNIETTSTGNKIIPYFAVIKFRAKVKISKEFETTELASNAVLNNESESFLQWQAIYRLVKENWALENIVYRSSNGEVFGDLKNTTDAKHFIFDWFNALDGY
;
A
#
# COMPACT_ATOMS: atom_id res chain seq x y z
N MET A 1 10.55 11.85 61.81
CA MET A 1 10.12 12.41 60.53
C MET A 1 9.73 11.22 59.63
N MET A 2 8.43 10.96 59.44
CA MET A 2 7.95 9.82 58.64
C MET A 2 7.87 10.22 57.16
N ILE A 3 8.67 9.59 56.32
CA ILE A 3 8.59 9.72 54.86
C ILE A 3 7.43 8.84 54.40
N LYS A 4 6.33 9.45 53.95
CA LYS A 4 5.26 8.75 53.23
C LYS A 4 5.72 8.52 51.79
N ILE A 5 6.04 7.28 51.46
CA ILE A 5 6.25 6.87 50.08
C ILE A 5 4.86 6.62 49.48
N SER A 6 4.36 7.59 48.71
CA SER A 6 3.15 7.39 47.90
C SER A 6 3.51 6.48 46.72
N LEU A 7 2.94 5.29 46.72
CA LEU A 7 3.00 4.35 45.60
C LEU A 7 2.11 4.91 44.48
N PHE A 8 2.72 5.48 43.43
CA PHE A 8 2.02 5.84 42.21
C PHE A 8 1.76 4.58 41.39
N VAL A 9 0.52 4.09 41.41
CA VAL A 9 0.06 3.09 40.46
C VAL A 9 -0.15 3.80 39.12
N PHE A 10 0.76 3.60 38.18
CA PHE A 10 0.52 3.98 36.79
C PHE A 10 -0.59 3.10 36.24
N LEU A 11 -1.80 3.65 36.16
CA LEU A 11 -2.85 3.10 35.33
C LEU A 11 -2.38 3.27 33.87
N VAL A 12 -1.71 2.24 33.34
CA VAL A 12 -1.54 2.10 31.89
C VAL A 12 -2.95 1.88 31.36
N LEU A 13 -3.62 2.97 30.97
CA LEU A 13 -4.79 2.89 30.11
C LEU A 13 -4.29 2.19 28.85
N GLY A 14 -4.49 0.87 28.80
CA GLY A 14 -4.29 0.09 27.59
C GLY A 14 -5.27 0.64 26.57
N PHE A 15 -4.80 1.57 25.75
CA PHE A 15 -5.48 1.88 24.50
C PHE A 15 -5.52 0.56 23.76
N GLU A 16 -6.71 -0.04 23.66
CA GLU A 16 -6.91 -1.22 22.82
C GLU A 16 -6.37 -0.87 21.43
N GLU A 17 -5.44 -1.68 20.95
CA GLU A 17 -4.91 -1.51 19.60
C GLU A 17 -6.09 -1.56 18.62
N PRO A 18 -6.20 -0.60 17.70
CA PRO A 18 -7.34 -0.55 16.79
C PRO A 18 -7.36 -1.81 15.91
N ASP A 19 -8.54 -2.37 15.65
CA ASP A 19 -8.66 -3.58 14.86
C ASP A 19 -8.10 -3.36 13.43
N THR A 20 -7.03 -4.09 13.11
CA THR A 20 -6.39 -4.07 11.78
C THR A 20 -6.78 -5.26 10.91
N SER A 21 -7.72 -6.11 11.35
CA SER A 21 -8.14 -7.34 10.65
C SER A 21 -8.56 -7.06 9.20
N VAL A 22 -9.29 -5.97 8.96
CA VAL A 22 -9.72 -5.54 7.62
C VAL A 22 -8.53 -5.19 6.74
N LEU A 23 -7.53 -4.48 7.28
CA LEU A 23 -6.30 -4.14 6.54
C LEU A 23 -5.49 -5.40 6.23
N ARG A 24 -5.32 -6.29 7.20
CA ARG A 24 -4.64 -7.59 7.01
C ARG A 24 -5.32 -8.41 5.93
N LYS A 25 -6.66 -8.52 5.98
CA LYS A 25 -7.45 -9.22 4.95
C LYS A 25 -7.24 -8.62 3.56
N LYS A 26 -7.24 -7.28 3.42
CA LYS A 26 -6.93 -6.62 2.14
C LYS A 26 -5.53 -6.98 1.65
N PHE A 27 -4.50 -6.90 2.51
CA PHE A 27 -3.12 -7.24 2.15
C PHE A 27 -2.88 -8.75 1.92
N ASP A 28 -3.65 -9.63 2.55
CA ASP A 28 -3.60 -11.06 2.25
C ASP A 28 -4.30 -11.36 0.92
N GLN A 29 -5.41 -10.69 0.60
CA GLN A 29 -6.01 -10.74 -0.74
C GLN A 29 -5.05 -10.22 -1.82
N LEU A 30 -4.21 -9.23 -1.51
CA LEU A 30 -3.14 -8.77 -2.39
C LEU A 30 -2.15 -9.90 -2.73
N LYS A 31 -1.81 -10.79 -1.78
CA LYS A 31 -0.94 -11.96 -2.06
C LYS A 31 -1.57 -12.89 -3.11
N THR A 32 -2.88 -13.07 -3.06
CA THR A 32 -3.59 -14.01 -3.95
C THR A 32 -4.00 -13.37 -5.28
N LYS A 33 -4.61 -12.18 -5.28
CA LYS A 33 -5.09 -11.50 -6.49
C LYS A 33 -4.00 -10.71 -7.20
N GLY A 34 -2.98 -10.24 -6.48
CA GLY A 34 -1.89 -9.44 -7.02
C GLY A 34 -0.91 -10.24 -7.87
N THR A 35 -0.79 -11.54 -7.61
CA THR A 35 0.06 -12.49 -8.34
C THR A 35 -0.46 -12.87 -9.74
N ALA A 36 -1.68 -12.47 -10.09
CA ALA A 36 -2.23 -12.70 -11.43
C ALA A 36 -1.68 -11.69 -12.46
N GLU A 37 -1.34 -12.18 -13.65
CA GLU A 37 -0.95 -11.33 -14.77
C GLU A 37 -2.17 -10.51 -15.25
N ARG A 38 -1.97 -9.23 -15.57
CA ARG A 38 -3.02 -8.34 -16.05
C ARG A 38 -2.53 -7.48 -17.20
N VAL A 39 -3.45 -7.14 -18.10
CA VAL A 39 -3.22 -6.12 -19.13
C VAL A 39 -3.79 -4.79 -18.65
N ILE A 40 -3.02 -3.72 -18.82
CA ILE A 40 -3.45 -2.34 -18.60
C ILE A 40 -3.39 -1.54 -19.88
N ALA A 41 -4.24 -0.52 -19.96
CA ALA A 41 -4.23 0.49 -21.02
C ALA A 41 -3.76 1.81 -20.44
N VAL A 42 -2.80 2.47 -21.10
CA VAL A 42 -2.28 3.79 -20.75
C VAL A 42 -2.57 4.71 -21.92
N ASN A 43 -3.33 5.78 -21.69
CA ASN A 43 -3.59 6.80 -22.69
C ASN A 43 -2.71 8.02 -22.41
N ASP A 44 -1.93 8.46 -23.40
CA ASP A 44 -1.07 9.65 -23.30
C ASP A 44 -1.73 10.93 -23.87
N GLY A 45 -3.00 10.85 -24.24
CA GLY A 45 -3.77 11.92 -24.88
C GLY A 45 -3.81 11.81 -26.40
N THR A 46 -2.88 11.06 -27.01
CA THR A 46 -2.77 10.89 -28.47
C THR A 46 -2.90 9.45 -28.92
N LYS A 47 -2.43 8.52 -28.09
CA LYS A 47 -2.49 7.08 -28.32
C LYS A 47 -2.76 6.34 -27.02
N THR A 48 -3.40 5.18 -27.16
CA THR A 48 -3.51 4.22 -26.07
C THR A 48 -2.51 3.09 -26.30
N THR A 49 -1.65 2.84 -25.32
CA THR A 49 -0.71 1.72 -25.32
C THR A 49 -1.09 0.71 -24.23
N PHE A 50 -0.72 -0.54 -24.45
CA PHE A 50 -1.08 -1.66 -23.58
C PHE A 50 0.16 -2.32 -23.01
N PHE A 51 0.07 -2.75 -21.75
CA PHE A 51 1.16 -3.43 -21.05
C PHE A 51 0.63 -4.64 -20.32
N LYS A 52 1.39 -5.74 -20.36
CA LYS A 52 1.19 -6.85 -19.44
C LYS A 52 2.01 -6.61 -18.19
N ARG A 53 1.44 -6.85 -17.02
CA ARG A 53 2.15 -6.76 -15.75
C ARG A 53 1.77 -7.89 -14.81
N LYS A 54 2.69 -8.20 -13.89
CA LYS A 54 2.48 -9.08 -12.76
C LYS A 54 3.05 -8.43 -11.52
N PHE A 55 2.29 -8.47 -10.45
CA PHE A 55 2.72 -7.99 -9.15
C PHE A 55 2.90 -9.18 -8.21
N GLU A 56 3.78 -9.13 -7.24
CA GLU A 56 3.88 -10.16 -6.21
C GLU A 56 4.20 -9.52 -4.88
N LEU A 57 3.26 -9.60 -3.94
CA LEU A 57 3.48 -9.14 -2.58
C LEU A 57 4.40 -10.13 -1.87
N VAL A 58 5.61 -9.68 -1.51
CA VAL A 58 6.62 -10.51 -0.85
C VAL A 58 6.39 -10.52 0.66
N SER A 59 6.22 -9.34 1.25
CA SER A 59 5.98 -9.20 2.68
C SER A 59 5.31 -7.87 2.99
N TYR A 60 4.65 -7.80 4.14
CA TYR A 60 4.15 -6.54 4.69
C TYR A 60 4.22 -6.57 6.22
N ASN A 61 4.34 -5.39 6.81
CA ASN A 61 4.18 -5.15 8.24
C ASN A 61 3.22 -3.99 8.45
N ILE A 62 2.38 -4.08 9.48
CA ILE A 62 1.43 -3.03 9.86
C ILE A 62 1.89 -2.41 11.17
N GLU A 63 2.09 -1.10 11.17
CA GLU A 63 2.40 -0.31 12.36
C GLU A 63 1.24 0.65 12.61
N THR A 64 0.67 0.63 13.81
CA THR A 64 -0.38 1.56 14.22
C THR A 64 0.20 2.67 15.09
N THR A 65 -0.33 3.88 14.98
CA THR A 65 0.09 5.03 15.77
C THR A 65 -1.12 5.81 16.22
N SER A 66 -1.23 6.02 17.54
CA SER A 66 -2.25 6.91 18.13
C SER A 66 -1.86 8.37 17.90
N THR A 67 -2.83 9.19 17.53
CA THR A 67 -2.64 10.62 17.30
C THR A 67 -2.98 11.47 18.51
N GLY A 68 -3.64 10.90 19.52
CA GLY A 68 -4.28 11.64 20.61
C GLY A 68 -5.50 12.49 20.20
N ASN A 69 -5.89 12.48 18.92
CA ASN A 69 -7.02 13.26 18.40
C ASN A 69 -8.32 12.45 18.44
N LYS A 70 -9.41 13.02 18.97
CA LYS A 70 -10.71 12.32 19.07
C LYS A 70 -11.38 12.03 17.73
N ILE A 71 -11.07 12.79 16.68
CA ILE A 71 -11.71 12.70 15.36
C ILE A 71 -11.00 11.68 14.48
N ILE A 72 -9.67 11.68 14.50
CA ILE A 72 -8.81 10.73 13.76
C ILE A 72 -7.88 10.07 14.77
N PRO A 73 -8.37 9.08 15.53
CA PRO A 73 -7.65 8.56 16.69
C PRO A 73 -6.39 7.77 16.32
N TYR A 74 -6.35 7.17 15.13
CA TYR A 74 -5.25 6.28 14.74
C TYR A 74 -4.87 6.44 13.27
N PHE A 75 -3.59 6.22 12.99
CA PHE A 75 -3.05 5.88 11.68
C PHE A 75 -2.53 4.45 11.68
N ALA A 76 -2.59 3.80 10.51
CA ALA A 76 -1.89 2.56 10.23
C ALA A 76 -0.95 2.78 9.04
N VAL A 77 0.33 2.48 9.21
CA VAL A 77 1.33 2.50 8.15
C VAL A 77 1.65 1.05 7.80
N ILE A 78 1.30 0.63 6.59
CA ILE A 78 1.63 -0.70 6.08
C ILE A 78 2.87 -0.57 5.22
N LYS A 79 4.01 -1.03 5.73
CA LYS A 79 5.26 -1.13 4.98
C LYS A 79 5.25 -2.44 4.24
N PHE A 80 5.36 -2.43 2.92
CA PHE A 80 5.33 -3.64 2.11
C PHE A 80 6.42 -3.70 1.06
N ARG A 81 6.82 -4.92 0.73
CA ARG A 81 7.77 -5.24 -0.33
C ARG A 81 7.05 -6.00 -1.42
N ALA A 82 7.38 -5.67 -2.66
CA ALA A 82 6.79 -6.34 -3.79
C ALA A 82 7.76 -6.48 -4.96
N LYS A 83 7.55 -7.54 -5.75
CA LYS A 83 8.16 -7.70 -7.06
C LYS A 83 7.17 -7.23 -8.12
N VAL A 84 7.65 -6.49 -9.10
CA VAL A 84 6.86 -6.00 -10.22
C VAL A 84 7.53 -6.45 -11.50
N LYS A 85 6.77 -7.12 -12.36
CA LYS A 85 7.21 -7.49 -13.71
C LYS A 85 6.29 -6.80 -14.71
N ILE A 86 6.86 -6.21 -15.75
CA ILE A 86 6.13 -5.51 -16.80
C ILE A 86 6.69 -5.91 -18.16
N SER A 87 5.83 -6.02 -19.17
CA SER A 87 6.25 -6.19 -20.55
C SER A 87 6.65 -4.84 -21.16
N LYS A 88 7.17 -4.85 -22.39
CA LYS A 88 7.17 -3.65 -23.24
C LYS A 88 5.74 -3.17 -23.55
N GLU A 89 5.62 -1.99 -24.16
CA GLU A 89 4.35 -1.47 -24.65
C GLU A 89 3.88 -2.18 -25.93
N PHE A 90 2.55 -2.25 -26.10
CA PHE A 90 1.87 -2.85 -27.25
C PHE A 90 0.73 -1.95 -27.74
N GLU A 91 0.34 -2.12 -29.00
CA GLU A 91 -0.76 -1.36 -29.61
C GLU A 91 -2.14 -1.93 -29.30
N THR A 92 -2.23 -3.19 -28.86
CA THR A 92 -3.51 -3.86 -28.58
C THR A 92 -3.47 -4.68 -27.29
N THR A 93 -4.65 -4.86 -26.67
CA THR A 93 -4.84 -5.74 -25.51
C THR A 93 -4.44 -7.18 -25.79
N GLU A 94 -4.65 -7.67 -27.01
CA GLU A 94 -4.39 -9.06 -27.39
C GLU A 94 -2.89 -9.34 -27.52
N LEU A 95 -2.13 -8.41 -28.11
CA LEU A 95 -0.67 -8.48 -28.13
C LEU A 95 -0.08 -8.39 -26.73
N ALA A 96 -0.62 -7.50 -25.89
CA ALA A 96 -0.20 -7.41 -24.49
C ALA A 96 -0.53 -8.68 -23.70
N SER A 97 -1.70 -9.30 -23.89
CA SER A 97 -2.11 -10.52 -23.17
C SER A 97 -1.14 -11.69 -23.39
N ASN A 98 -0.62 -11.80 -24.62
CA ASN A 98 0.32 -12.84 -25.03
C ASN A 98 1.79 -12.47 -24.78
N ALA A 99 2.06 -11.28 -24.25
CA ALA A 99 3.42 -10.82 -24.01
C ALA A 99 4.12 -11.64 -22.93
N VAL A 100 5.43 -11.83 -23.12
CA VAL A 100 6.33 -12.30 -22.06
C VAL A 100 6.68 -11.11 -21.17
N LEU A 101 6.60 -11.31 -19.86
CA LEU A 101 7.02 -10.30 -18.88
C LEU A 101 8.54 -10.20 -18.87
N ASN A 102 9.08 -8.99 -18.89
CA ASN A 102 10.54 -8.79 -18.79
C ASN A 102 11.03 -9.23 -17.41
N ASN A 103 12.27 -9.74 -17.34
CA ASN A 103 12.86 -10.31 -16.13
C ASN A 103 13.68 -9.31 -15.28
N GLU A 104 13.71 -8.02 -15.60
CA GLU A 104 14.45 -7.01 -14.83
C GLU A 104 13.47 -6.06 -14.10
N SER A 105 13.62 -5.68 -12.82
CA SER A 105 14.67 -5.84 -11.82
C SER A 105 14.05 -6.31 -10.49
N GLU A 106 14.78 -7.04 -9.65
CA GLU A 106 14.46 -7.13 -8.22
C GLU A 106 14.76 -5.77 -7.55
N SER A 107 14.12 -4.70 -8.00
CA SER A 107 13.97 -3.54 -7.13
C SER A 107 13.03 -4.01 -6.02
N PHE A 108 13.59 -4.29 -4.85
CA PHE A 108 12.81 -4.41 -3.64
C PHE A 108 12.26 -3.02 -3.32
N LEU A 109 11.27 -2.58 -4.08
CA LEU A 109 10.62 -1.30 -3.89
C LEU A 109 9.92 -1.37 -2.54
N GLN A 110 10.35 -0.54 -1.60
CA GLN A 110 9.73 -0.47 -0.29
C GLN A 110 8.62 0.58 -0.34
N TRP A 111 7.39 0.10 -0.30
CA TRP A 111 6.21 0.95 -0.35
C TRP A 111 5.63 1.11 1.04
N GLN A 112 4.94 2.22 1.26
CA GLN A 112 4.16 2.42 2.46
C GLN A 112 2.76 2.88 2.09
N ALA A 113 1.76 2.11 2.46
CA ALA A 113 0.36 2.57 2.42
C ALA A 113 0.01 3.14 3.79
N ILE A 114 -0.55 4.34 3.81
CA ILE A 114 -0.94 5.06 5.02
C ILE A 114 -2.46 5.05 5.06
N TYR A 115 -3.03 4.53 6.14
CA TYR A 115 -4.46 4.54 6.40
C TYR A 115 -4.74 5.37 7.64
N ARG A 116 -5.88 6.06 7.64
CA ARG A 116 -6.44 6.70 8.84
C ARG A 116 -7.69 5.96 9.29
N LEU A 117 -7.91 5.88 10.59
CA LEU A 117 -9.18 5.38 11.14
C LEU A 117 -10.16 6.54 11.28
N VAL A 118 -11.31 6.46 10.59
CA VAL A 118 -12.40 7.44 10.66
C VAL A 118 -13.70 6.70 10.93
N LYS A 119 -14.35 6.99 12.07
CA LYS A 119 -15.63 6.36 12.45
C LYS A 119 -15.59 4.83 12.24
N GLU A 120 -14.58 4.18 12.83
CA GLU A 120 -14.36 2.72 12.79
C GLU A 120 -13.96 2.15 11.42
N ASN A 121 -13.81 2.98 10.39
CA ASN A 121 -13.41 2.55 9.06
C ASN A 121 -11.99 3.03 8.71
N TRP A 122 -11.17 2.12 8.19
CA TRP A 122 -9.86 2.47 7.66
C TRP A 122 -9.98 3.06 6.25
N ALA A 123 -9.59 4.31 6.09
CA ALA A 123 -9.53 5.00 4.82
C ALA A 123 -8.08 5.13 4.35
N LEU A 124 -7.79 4.73 3.11
CA LEU A 124 -6.47 4.94 2.50
C LEU A 124 -6.25 6.44 2.32
N GLU A 125 -5.19 6.96 2.93
CA GLU A 125 -4.80 8.36 2.84
C GLU A 125 -3.78 8.59 1.74
N ASN A 126 -2.77 7.71 1.68
CA ASN A 126 -1.64 7.90 0.79
C ASN A 126 -0.91 6.58 0.55
N ILE A 127 -0.16 6.53 -0.54
CA ILE A 127 0.86 5.53 -0.80
C ILE A 127 2.14 6.27 -1.16
N VAL A 128 3.20 6.04 -0.42
CA VAL A 128 4.52 6.63 -0.68
C VAL A 128 5.51 5.56 -1.12
N TYR A 129 6.31 5.93 -2.11
CA TYR A 129 7.44 5.16 -2.59
C TYR A 129 8.69 5.57 -1.81
N ARG A 130 9.38 4.60 -1.20
CA ARG A 130 10.67 4.82 -0.55
C ARG A 130 11.74 3.89 -1.13
N SER A 131 12.95 4.39 -1.21
CA SER A 131 14.14 3.56 -1.36
C SER A 131 14.39 2.72 -0.11
N SER A 132 15.31 1.76 -0.24
CA SER A 132 15.86 0.98 0.86
C SER A 132 16.55 1.82 1.95
N ASN A 133 17.02 3.05 1.65
CA ASN A 133 17.62 3.97 2.62
C ASN A 133 16.60 4.94 3.28
N GLY A 134 15.31 4.83 2.94
CA GLY A 134 14.22 5.57 3.58
C GLY A 134 13.87 6.94 2.96
N GLU A 135 14.58 7.36 1.91
CA GLU A 135 14.26 8.55 1.11
C GLU A 135 12.92 8.36 0.38
N VAL A 136 12.10 9.41 0.35
CA VAL A 136 10.80 9.40 -0.35
C VAL A 136 11.04 9.80 -1.80
N PHE A 137 10.73 8.91 -2.72
CA PHE A 137 10.89 9.12 -4.16
C PHE A 137 9.60 9.57 -4.85
N GLY A 138 8.44 9.39 -4.21
CA GLY A 138 7.16 9.81 -4.75
C GLY A 138 6.01 9.65 -3.76
N ASP A 139 5.02 10.54 -3.87
CA ASP A 139 3.79 10.59 -3.09
C ASP A 139 2.60 10.45 -4.05
N LEU A 140 1.82 9.37 -3.93
CA LEU A 140 0.72 9.06 -4.86
C LEU A 140 -0.56 9.89 -4.64
N LYS A 141 -0.69 10.64 -3.54
CA LYS A 141 -1.89 11.45 -3.26
C LYS A 141 -2.01 12.68 -4.15
N ASN A 142 -0.88 13.20 -4.64
CA ASN A 142 -0.81 14.48 -5.37
C ASN A 142 -0.28 14.35 -6.80
N THR A 143 -0.03 13.13 -7.30
CA THR A 143 0.33 12.98 -8.72
C THR A 143 -0.94 12.96 -9.56
N THR A 144 -0.95 13.76 -10.62
CA THR A 144 -1.88 13.57 -11.76
C THR A 144 -1.52 12.35 -12.59
N ASP A 145 -0.38 11.73 -12.28
CA ASP A 145 0.13 10.53 -12.91
C ASP A 145 -0.51 9.31 -12.25
N ALA A 146 -1.82 9.17 -12.44
CA ALA A 146 -2.61 7.98 -12.15
C ALA A 146 -2.11 6.71 -12.89
N LYS A 147 -0.94 6.79 -13.54
CA LYS A 147 -0.20 5.69 -14.17
C LYS A 147 0.59 4.84 -13.16
N HIS A 148 0.61 5.18 -11.88
CA HIS A 148 1.32 4.38 -10.88
C HIS A 148 0.61 3.06 -10.60
N PHE A 149 1.19 2.00 -11.17
CA PHE A 149 0.76 0.60 -11.15
C PHE A 149 0.32 0.01 -9.80
N ILE A 150 0.72 0.61 -8.67
CA ILE A 150 0.28 0.21 -7.33
C ILE A 150 -1.08 0.80 -6.97
N PHE A 151 -1.41 2.01 -7.41
CA PHE A 151 -2.73 2.57 -7.16
C PHE A 151 -3.80 1.77 -7.91
N ASP A 152 -3.54 1.40 -9.16
CA ASP A 152 -4.38 0.45 -9.90
C ASP A 152 -4.51 -0.91 -9.21
N TRP A 153 -3.48 -1.33 -8.48
CA TRP A 153 -3.48 -2.61 -7.77
C TRP A 153 -4.39 -2.58 -6.54
N PHE A 154 -4.43 -1.45 -5.82
CA PHE A 154 -5.43 -1.20 -4.78
C PHE A 154 -6.84 -1.02 -5.37
N ASN A 155 -6.99 -0.28 -6.46
CA ASN A 155 -8.28 -0.15 -7.16
C ASN A 155 -8.79 -1.50 -7.70
N ALA A 156 -7.90 -2.35 -8.19
CA ALA A 156 -8.21 -3.71 -8.62
C ALA A 156 -8.69 -4.63 -7.49
N LEU A 157 -8.40 -4.29 -6.23
CA LEU A 157 -8.95 -4.98 -5.06
C LEU A 157 -10.29 -4.40 -4.63
N ASP A 158 -10.40 -3.08 -4.57
CA ASP A 158 -11.61 -2.37 -4.14
C ASP A 158 -12.71 -2.36 -5.22
N GLY A 159 -12.39 -2.78 -6.45
CA GLY A 159 -13.32 -2.99 -7.57
C GLY A 159 -14.04 -4.35 -7.56
N TYR A 160 -14.58 -4.76 -6.41
CA TYR A 160 -15.61 -5.80 -6.28
C TYR A 160 -16.76 -5.28 -5.42
#